data_AF-A0A357N822-F1
#
_entry.id   AF-A0A357N822-F1
#
_cell.length_a   1.000
_cell.length_b   1.000
_cell.length_c   1.000
_cell.angle_alpha   90.00
_cell.angle_beta   90.00
_cell.angle_gamma   90.00
#
_symmetry.space_group_name_H-M   'P 1'
#
loop_
_entity.id
_entity.type
_entity.pdbx_description
1 polymer ?
#
loop_
_entity_poly.entity_id
_entity_poly.type
_entity_poly.pdbx_seq_one_letter_code
_entity_poly.pdbx_strand_id
1 'polypeptide(L)'
;AKAIRENFQIGAHKAYAVTRLMKKAEFILVSSMDPALAGLLLFTPARDMDEALALAFAKLGPRPSITLMPMGSLTVPLLRE
;
A
#
# COMPACT_ATOMS: atom_id res chain seq x y z
N ALA A 1 -9.87 -4.04 29.70
CA ALA A 1 -10.44 -4.55 28.43
C ALA A 1 -11.48 -3.61 27.81
N LYS A 2 -12.55 -3.23 28.54
CA LYS A 2 -13.62 -2.32 28.03
C LYS A 2 -13.09 -0.97 27.53
N ALA A 3 -12.29 -0.26 28.33
CA ALA A 3 -11.73 1.04 27.95
C ALA A 3 -10.82 1.01 26.70
N ILE A 4 -10.05 -0.05 26.49
CA ILE A 4 -9.23 -0.20 25.26
C ILE A 4 -10.13 -0.46 24.05
N ARG A 5 -11.18 -1.29 24.20
CA ARG A 5 -12.14 -1.54 23.12
C ARG A 5 -12.90 -0.28 22.72
N GLU A 6 -13.25 0.56 23.69
CA GLU A 6 -14.05 1.77 23.49
C GLU A 6 -13.22 2.99 23.07
N ASN A 7 -11.95 3.07 23.47
CA ASN A 7 -11.08 4.22 23.20
C ASN A 7 -9.73 3.82 22.60
N PHE A 8 -9.71 2.79 21.74
CA PHE A 8 -8.48 2.47 21.02
C PHE A 8 -8.14 3.60 20.06
N GLN A 9 -7.04 4.29 20.33
CA GLN A 9 -6.47 5.27 19.41
C GLN A 9 -5.16 4.73 18.85
N ILE A 10 -5.06 4.70 17.53
CA ILE A 10 -3.77 4.52 16.86
C ILE A 10 -2.97 5.80 17.11
N GLY A 11 -1.95 5.72 17.95
CA GLY A 11 -1.07 6.85 18.21
C GLY A 11 -0.42 7.34 16.90
N ALA A 12 -0.27 8.66 16.75
CA ALA A 12 0.24 9.29 15.53
C ALA A 12 1.57 8.72 15.02
N HIS A 13 2.43 8.24 15.93
CA HIS A 13 3.70 7.58 15.59
C HIS A 13 3.53 6.29 14.78
N LYS A 14 2.44 5.54 14.98
CA LYS A 14 2.14 4.32 14.20
C LYS A 14 1.65 4.68 12.80
N ALA A 15 0.75 5.66 12.70
CA ALA A 15 0.31 6.18 11.40
C ALA A 15 1.50 6.72 10.58
N TYR A 16 2.39 7.48 11.21
CA TYR A 16 3.63 7.96 10.59
C TYR A 16 4.54 6.83 10.11
N ALA A 17 4.69 5.77 10.91
CA ALA A 17 5.53 4.63 10.55
C ALA A 17 5.04 3.91 9.28
N VAL A 18 3.73 3.86 9.06
CA VAL A 18 3.12 3.28 7.86
C VAL A 18 3.26 4.22 6.66
N THR A 19 2.93 5.51 6.83
CA THR A 19 2.93 6.48 5.71
C THR A 19 4.33 6.89 5.26
N ARG A 20 5.37 6.77 6.09
CA ARG A 20 6.75 7.15 5.69
C ARG A 20 7.24 6.40 4.44
N LEU A 21 6.78 5.17 4.22
CA LEU A 21 7.17 4.37 3.05
C LEU A 21 6.54 4.91 1.77
N MET A 22 5.36 5.53 1.86
CA MET A 22 4.66 6.17 0.74
C MET A 22 5.40 7.41 0.23
N LYS A 23 6.39 7.93 0.98
CA LYS A 23 7.32 8.96 0.48
C LYS A 23 8.42 8.40 -0.43
N LYS A 24 8.68 7.09 -0.38
CA LYS A 24 9.78 6.42 -1.11
C LYS A 24 9.29 5.61 -2.30
N ALA A 25 8.05 5.15 -2.26
CA ALA A 25 7.42 4.38 -3.32
C ALA A 25 5.99 4.85 -3.51
N GLU A 26 5.49 4.72 -4.73
CA GLU A 26 4.07 4.91 -5.02
C GLU A 26 3.30 3.63 -4.68
N PHE A 27 2.13 3.79 -4.06
CA PHE A 27 1.29 2.68 -3.66
C PHE A 27 0.03 2.70 -4.51
N ILE A 28 -0.05 1.76 -5.45
CA ILE A 28 -1.26 1.55 -6.26
C ILE A 28 -2.15 0.55 -5.53
N LEU A 29 -3.40 0.92 -5.28
CA LEU A 29 -4.35 0.11 -4.51
C LEU A 29 -5.47 -0.42 -5.43
N VAL A 30 -5.49 -1.75 -5.60
CA VAL A 30 -6.63 -2.46 -6.20
C VAL A 30 -7.53 -2.94 -5.08
N SER A 31 -8.70 -2.33 -4.94
CA SER A 31 -9.68 -2.69 -3.91
C SER A 31 -11.07 -2.18 -4.25
N SER A 32 -12.10 -2.63 -3.53
CA SER A 32 -13.46 -2.09 -3.60
C SER A 32 -13.65 -0.79 -2.81
N MET A 33 -12.58 -0.21 -2.26
CA MET A 33 -12.63 1.06 -1.55
C MET A 33 -13.03 2.19 -2.51
N ASP A 34 -13.80 3.16 -2.00
CA ASP A 34 -14.09 4.38 -2.74
C ASP A 34 -12.79 5.07 -3.21
N PRO A 35 -12.64 5.39 -4.51
CA PRO A 35 -11.40 5.96 -5.04
C PRO A 35 -11.01 7.30 -4.41
N ALA A 36 -11.97 8.14 -4.01
CA ALA A 36 -11.66 9.42 -3.38
C ALA A 36 -11.11 9.21 -1.96
N LEU A 37 -11.67 8.24 -1.22
CA LEU A 37 -11.11 7.82 0.06
C LEU A 37 -9.71 7.20 -0.09
N ALA A 38 -9.49 6.33 -1.07
CA ALA A 38 -8.17 5.76 -1.33
C ALA A 38 -7.12 6.85 -1.62
N GLY A 39 -7.48 7.85 -2.43
CA GLY A 39 -6.65 9.02 -2.70
C GLY A 39 -6.37 9.86 -1.44
N LEU A 40 -7.38 10.08 -0.59
CA LEU A 40 -7.21 10.76 0.70
C LEU A 40 -6.21 10.03 1.61
N LEU A 41 -6.16 8.69 1.51
CA LEU A 41 -5.23 7.81 2.23
C LEU A 41 -3.87 7.65 1.54
N LEU A 42 -3.56 8.49 0.55
CA LEU A 42 -2.30 8.56 -0.21
C LEU A 42 -2.03 7.37 -1.15
N PHE A 43 -3.07 6.62 -1.53
CA PHE A 43 -2.98 5.60 -2.57
C PHE A 43 -3.32 6.16 -3.95
N THR A 44 -2.75 5.55 -4.98
CA THR A 44 -3.23 5.68 -6.36
C THR A 44 -4.27 4.57 -6.60
N PRO A 45 -5.58 4.87 -6.72
CA PRO A 45 -6.59 3.84 -6.91
C PRO A 45 -6.49 3.22 -8.31
N ALA A 46 -6.73 1.91 -8.41
CA ALA A 46 -6.89 1.19 -9.67
C ALA A 46 -8.06 0.21 -9.55
N ARG A 47 -8.85 0.05 -10.62
CA ARG A 47 -10.06 -0.79 -10.62
C ARG A 47 -9.73 -2.28 -10.64
N ASP A 48 -8.64 -2.63 -11.31
CA ASP A 48 -8.17 -4.00 -11.49
C ASP A 48 -6.64 -4.06 -11.63
N MET A 49 -6.13 -5.27 -11.82
CA MET A 49 -4.69 -5.51 -11.97
C MET A 49 -4.12 -4.98 -13.29
N ASP A 50 -4.91 -4.95 -14.36
CA ASP A 50 -4.45 -4.48 -15.67
C ASP A 50 -4.22 -2.96 -15.62
N GLU A 51 -5.15 -2.21 -15.04
CA GLU A 51 -5.00 -0.78 -14.79
C GLU A 51 -3.84 -0.49 -13.85
N ALA A 52 -3.70 -1.26 -12.76
CA ALA A 52 -2.60 -1.08 -11.82
C ALA A 52 -1.22 -1.28 -12.47
N LEU A 53 -1.08 -2.31 -13.31
CA LEU A 53 0.16 -2.58 -14.03
C LEU A 53 0.42 -1.52 -15.11
N ALA A 54 -0.61 -1.07 -15.83
CA ALA A 54 -0.48 0.01 -16.80
C ALA A 54 0.05 1.30 -16.17
N LEU A 55 -0.48 1.69 -15.00
CA LEU A 55 0.01 2.83 -14.21
C LEU A 55 1.47 2.64 -13.79
N ALA A 56 1.83 1.45 -13.29
CA ALA A 56 3.20 1.14 -12.88
C ALA A 56 4.19 1.21 -14.06
N PHE A 57 3.83 0.64 -15.22
CA PHE A 57 4.68 0.64 -16.41
C PHE A 57 4.81 2.01 -17.07
N ALA A 58 3.77 2.84 -17.02
CA ALA A 58 3.86 4.22 -17.47
C ALA A 58 4.94 5.01 -16.71
N LYS A 59 5.14 4.68 -15.43
CA LYS A 59 6.13 5.34 -14.57
C LYS A 59 7.53 4.70 -14.62
N LEU A 60 7.61 3.38 -14.62
CA LEU A 60 8.86 2.63 -14.49
C LEU A 60 9.46 2.20 -15.84
N GLY A 61 8.68 2.32 -16.93
CA GLY A 61 9.02 1.81 -18.24
C GLY A 61 8.45 0.40 -18.49
N PRO A 62 8.62 -0.13 -19.72
CA PRO A 62 7.87 -1.31 -20.19
C PRO A 62 8.38 -2.65 -19.64
N ARG A 63 9.56 -2.70 -19.00
CA ARG A 63 10.18 -3.94 -18.49
C ARG A 63 10.85 -3.72 -17.13
N PRO A 64 10.11 -3.38 -16.07
CA PRO A 64 10.69 -3.27 -14.74
C PRO A 64 11.00 -4.67 -14.18
N SER A 65 11.93 -4.75 -13.23
CA SER A 65 12.07 -5.95 -12.40
C SER A 65 10.86 -6.06 -11.48
N ILE A 66 10.17 -7.20 -11.52
CA ILE A 66 8.95 -7.44 -10.72
C ILE A 66 9.25 -8.49 -9.65
N THR A 67 8.91 -8.17 -8.41
CA THR A 67 8.87 -9.15 -7.30
C THR A 67 7.40 -9.41 -6.95
N LEU A 68 6.99 -10.67 -7.01
CA LEU A 68 5.63 -11.09 -6.68
C LEU A 68 5.57 -11.65 -5.26
N MET A 69 4.66 -11.13 -4.44
CA MET A 69 4.41 -11.62 -3.07
C MET A 69 2.91 -11.91 -2.90
N PRO A 70 2.41 -13.10 -3.26
CA PRO A 70 0.97 -13.40 -3.25
C PRO A 70 0.31 -13.25 -1.89
N MET A 71 1.04 -13.57 -0.81
CA MET A 71 0.57 -13.47 0.58
C MET A 71 1.42 -12.47 1.36
N GLY A 72 1.43 -11.21 0.92
CA GLY A 72 2.30 -10.16 1.47
C GLY A 72 2.16 -9.95 2.99
N SER A 73 0.98 -10.15 3.56
CA SER A 73 0.76 -10.04 5.02
C SER A 73 1.31 -11.21 5.83
N LEU A 74 1.59 -12.35 5.19
CA LEU A 74 2.12 -13.57 5.81
C LEU A 74 3.55 -13.88 5.36
N THR A 75 4.16 -12.98 4.59
CA THR A 75 5.49 -13.16 4.01
C THR A 75 6.48 -12.22 4.70
N VAL A 76 7.62 -12.77 5.13
CA VAL A 76 8.75 -11.99 5.64
C VAL A 76 9.89 -12.10 4.61
N PRO A 77 10.12 -11.07 3.78
CA PRO A 77 11.18 -11.13 2.76
C PRO A 77 12.57 -11.20 3.39
N LEU A 78 13.39 -12.14 2.94
CA LEU A 78 14.81 -12.19 3.30
C LEU A 78 15.61 -11.39 2.28
N LEU A 79 16.30 -10.36 2.75
CA LEU A 79 17.27 -9.62 1.94
C LEU A 79 18.58 -10.42 1.97
N ARG A 80 19.15 -10.69 0.79
CA ARG A 80 20.53 -11.19 0.71
C ARG A 80 21.47 -10.00 0.88
N GLU A 81 22.53 -10.20 1.66
CA GLU A 81 23.66 -9.28 1.76
C GLU A 81 24.45 -9.20 0.45
#